data_AF-A0A1F2WUI3-F1
#
_entry.id   AF-A0A1F2WUI3-F1
#
_cell.length_a   1.000
_cell.length_b   1.000
_cell.length_c   1.000
_cell.angle_alpha   90.00
_cell.angle_beta   90.00
_cell.angle_gamma   90.00
#
_symmetry.space_group_name_H-M   'P 1'
#
loop_
_entity.id
_entity.type
_entity.pdbx_description
1 polymer ?
#
loop_
_entity_poly.entity_id
_entity_poly.type
_entity_poly.pdbx_seq_one_letter_code
_entity_poly.pdbx_strand_id
1 'polypeptide(L)'
;MSLRLGGLRQRAGRLGAIAARISRERGFTLIELMVAVLLLLIVMAGIVPFYLSTLAQASTLRYKSLATNIARERMEEIRQLDYREIESAGQLTARFGSTATQRDITFAVTYDVQESSYDEGVLKQVTVNVSWTGPPEPSEALISTMIHQQYLGPRGGYLTVRDQSGAPYDTVPGTPFWLVKANARIKYHIAEADWGLIFSDLGSPGGSERDVYARFVLVDDGGNSIPLGPSANDYKLGTRFPYDHLDYTTAADGTLTDVWFVWQGDSRAIPDGYWEVRAVAYNIYEQPGNTWRVRLRVENGAPKAPTGFVAQVPNYYTVNLFWVPGPERDRDYFVLERSIDGVTWATLESALDPDATSYVNQGSVDDPPVDPWGSETQPNSYFYRLHAVDDDWWDPSAPNVGTAETVLAYIGGSTTTTITSSSSTTTTSSSTTTTTSGQATYSVLIQNQTNKNYSITIKDSENVTVFSDTAPKNSTLTVPDLAAGEFQIIATCSGRPTLTQSFSLPAQAGMIVMTIL
;
A
#
# COMPACT_ATOMS: atom_id res chain seq x y z
N MET A 1 71.98 -2.56 -26.45
CA MET A 1 71.90 -1.67 -25.27
C MET A 1 72.50 -2.42 -24.09
N SER A 2 73.66 -1.91 -23.65
CA SER A 2 74.46 -2.22 -22.44
C SER A 2 74.53 -3.64 -21.89
N LEU A 3 75.54 -4.38 -22.37
CA LEU A 3 76.29 -5.38 -21.62
C LEU A 3 76.96 -4.72 -20.40
N ARG A 4 76.76 -5.28 -19.20
CA ARG A 4 77.64 -5.07 -18.04
C ARG A 4 78.37 -6.36 -17.70
N LEU A 5 79.61 -6.44 -18.18
CA LEU A 5 80.68 -7.24 -17.59
C LEU A 5 81.02 -6.63 -16.22
N GLY A 6 81.10 -7.47 -15.19
CA GLY A 6 81.67 -7.07 -13.90
C GLY A 6 81.88 -8.25 -12.96
N GLY A 7 83.14 -8.52 -12.61
CA GLY A 7 83.45 -9.15 -11.32
C GLY A 7 84.09 -10.54 -11.33
N LEU A 8 85.10 -10.78 -12.16
CA LEU A 8 86.15 -11.76 -11.85
C LEU A 8 86.97 -11.23 -10.66
N ARG A 9 86.74 -11.75 -9.44
CA ARG A 9 87.72 -11.83 -8.33
C ARG A 9 87.09 -12.44 -7.09
N GLN A 10 87.28 -13.75 -6.88
CA GLN A 10 87.51 -14.42 -5.59
C GLN A 10 87.48 -15.95 -5.77
N ARG A 11 88.39 -16.46 -6.61
CA ARG A 11 88.82 -17.87 -6.59
C ARG A 11 90.20 -17.92 -5.93
N ALA A 12 90.25 -18.28 -4.64
CA ALA A 12 91.47 -18.78 -3.97
C ALA A 12 91.24 -19.29 -2.54
N GLY A 13 90.12 -18.96 -1.86
CA GLY A 13 89.97 -19.24 -0.42
C GLY A 13 88.96 -20.32 0.01
N ARG A 14 88.19 -20.92 -0.90
CA ARG A 14 87.06 -21.82 -0.51
C ARG A 14 87.27 -23.32 -0.71
N LEU A 15 88.39 -23.75 -1.29
CA LEU A 15 88.68 -25.18 -1.44
C LEU A 15 89.31 -25.81 -0.18
N GLY A 16 90.01 -25.03 0.65
CA GLY A 16 90.55 -25.52 1.93
C GLY A 16 89.51 -25.74 3.03
N ALA A 17 88.38 -25.03 2.99
CA ALA A 17 87.28 -25.21 3.94
C ALA A 17 86.35 -26.39 3.59
N ILE A 18 86.43 -26.92 2.37
CA ILE A 18 85.70 -28.13 1.96
C ILE A 18 86.48 -29.38 2.41
N ALA A 19 87.81 -29.39 2.28
CA ALA A 19 88.65 -30.52 2.73
C ALA A 19 88.65 -30.72 4.26
N ALA A 20 88.62 -29.63 5.05
CA ALA A 20 88.54 -29.73 6.52
C ALA A 20 87.13 -30.07 7.05
N ARG A 21 86.09 -30.03 6.20
CA ARG A 21 84.73 -30.45 6.56
C ARG A 21 84.44 -31.93 6.27
N ILE A 22 85.30 -32.61 5.50
CA ILE A 22 85.15 -34.02 5.11
C ILE A 22 85.62 -34.97 6.24
N SER A 23 86.43 -34.52 7.21
CA SER A 23 86.97 -35.43 8.26
C SER A 23 86.15 -35.51 9.56
N ARG A 24 84.91 -34.98 9.58
CA ARG A 24 83.93 -35.28 10.63
C ARG A 24 82.77 -36.09 10.06
N GLU A 25 83.08 -37.10 9.25
CA GLU A 25 82.18 -38.23 9.04
C GLU A 25 82.12 -39.04 10.35
N ARG A 26 81.43 -38.49 11.34
CA ARG A 26 80.86 -39.31 12.41
C ARG A 26 79.86 -40.20 11.72
N GLY A 27 80.19 -41.49 11.59
CA GLY A 27 79.27 -42.48 11.04
C GLY A 27 77.91 -42.34 11.76
N PHE A 28 76.84 -42.27 10.96
CA PHE A 28 75.47 -42.23 11.48
C PHE A 28 75.32 -43.35 12.49
N THR A 29 75.06 -42.97 13.74
CA THR A 29 74.88 -43.97 14.79
C THR A 29 73.60 -44.74 14.47
N LEU A 30 73.57 -46.05 14.73
CA LEU A 30 72.38 -46.89 14.46
C LEU A 30 71.11 -46.32 15.12
N ILE A 31 71.27 -45.68 16.27
CA ILE A 31 70.19 -44.99 16.99
C ILE A 31 69.65 -43.78 16.21
N GLU A 32 70.50 -43.05 15.48
CA GLU A 32 70.10 -41.90 14.68
C GLU A 32 69.27 -42.32 13.45
N LEU A 33 69.59 -43.47 12.84
CA LEU A 33 68.76 -44.06 11.79
C LEU A 33 67.39 -44.47 12.32
N MET A 34 67.34 -45.10 13.50
CA MET A 34 66.06 -45.49 14.13
C MET A 34 65.20 -44.27 14.45
N VAL A 35 65.79 -43.21 15.01
CA VAL A 35 65.08 -41.96 15.31
C VAL A 35 64.61 -41.27 14.03
N ALA A 36 65.42 -41.23 12.96
CA ALA A 36 65.04 -40.65 11.69
C ALA A 36 63.84 -41.38 11.05
N VAL A 37 63.83 -42.72 11.07
CA VAL A 37 62.70 -43.52 10.59
C VAL A 37 61.46 -43.31 11.45
N LEU A 38 61.60 -43.23 12.77
CA LEU A 38 60.48 -42.94 13.67
C LEU A 38 59.87 -41.55 13.40
N LEU A 39 60.70 -40.51 13.26
CA LEU A 39 60.23 -39.16 12.93
C LEU A 39 59.57 -39.12 11.55
N LEU A 40 60.12 -39.81 10.56
CA LEU A 40 59.52 -39.92 9.23
C LEU A 40 58.12 -40.55 9.30
N LEU A 41 57.95 -41.63 10.08
CA LEU A 41 56.64 -42.27 10.27
C LEU A 41 55.64 -41.33 10.94
N ILE A 42 56.06 -40.54 11.94
CA ILE A 42 55.20 -39.53 12.59
C ILE A 42 54.77 -38.45 11.59
N VAL A 43 55.69 -37.95 10.76
CA VAL A 43 55.38 -36.95 9.74
C VAL A 43 54.43 -37.50 8.68
N MET A 44 54.68 -38.70 8.17
CA MET A 44 53.78 -39.35 7.20
C MET A 44 52.39 -39.62 7.78
N ALA A 45 52.30 -40.01 9.05
CA ALA A 45 51.03 -40.23 9.74
C ALA A 45 50.18 -38.94 9.81
N GLY A 46 50.80 -37.75 9.87
CA GLY A 46 50.10 -36.47 9.81
C GLY A 46 49.70 -36.03 8.39
N ILE A 47 50.52 -36.34 7.38
CA ILE A 47 50.31 -35.87 5.99
C ILE A 47 49.17 -36.61 5.29
N VAL A 48 49.03 -37.93 5.50
CA VAL A 48 48.00 -38.74 4.84
C VAL A 48 46.57 -38.22 5.10
N PRO A 49 46.12 -38.00 6.36
CA PRO A 49 44.78 -37.47 6.60
C PRO A 49 44.59 -36.04 6.06
N PHE A 50 45.66 -35.22 6.07
CA PHE A 50 45.63 -33.88 5.47
C PHE A 50 45.43 -33.94 3.94
N TYR A 51 46.13 -34.84 3.26
CA TYR A 51 46.00 -35.03 1.81
C TYR A 51 44.59 -35.52 1.44
N LEU A 52 44.06 -36.50 2.18
CA LEU A 52 42.70 -37.00 2.00
C LEU A 52 41.65 -35.89 2.23
N SER A 53 41.81 -35.06 3.26
CA SER A 53 40.94 -33.92 3.51
C SER A 53 40.99 -32.89 2.37
N THR A 54 42.20 -32.60 1.86
CA THR A 54 42.38 -31.65 0.75
C THR A 54 41.72 -32.15 -0.53
N LEU A 55 41.86 -33.45 -0.85
CA LEU A 55 41.20 -34.06 -2.00
C LEU A 55 39.67 -34.03 -1.88
N ALA A 56 39.14 -34.27 -0.68
CA ALA A 56 37.70 -34.19 -0.42
C ALA A 56 37.17 -32.75 -0.56
N GLN A 57 37.91 -31.75 -0.10
CA GLN A 57 37.53 -30.34 -0.28
C GLN A 57 37.56 -29.93 -1.77
N ALA A 58 38.57 -30.38 -2.51
CA ALA A 58 38.68 -30.09 -3.93
C ALA A 58 37.50 -30.68 -4.75
N SER A 59 37.04 -31.89 -4.41
CA SER A 59 35.86 -32.47 -5.05
C SER A 59 34.59 -31.71 -4.67
N THR A 60 34.39 -31.34 -3.39
CA THR A 60 33.25 -30.53 -2.95
C THR A 60 33.19 -29.18 -3.66
N LEU A 61 34.32 -28.48 -3.83
CA LEU A 61 34.37 -27.21 -4.57
C LEU A 61 34.00 -27.40 -6.03
N ARG A 62 34.44 -28.49 -6.65
CA ARG A 62 34.09 -28.83 -8.03
C ARG A 62 32.58 -29.08 -8.16
N TYR A 63 31.97 -29.85 -7.25
CA TYR A 63 30.53 -30.11 -7.28
C TYR A 63 29.71 -28.87 -6.99
N LYS A 64 30.14 -28.03 -6.04
CA LYS A 64 29.51 -26.73 -5.78
C LYS A 64 29.53 -25.83 -7.01
N SER A 65 30.65 -25.80 -7.75
CA SER A 65 30.73 -25.06 -9.01
C SER A 65 29.77 -25.60 -10.07
N LEU A 66 29.58 -26.93 -10.18
CA LEU A 66 28.61 -27.52 -11.10
C LEU A 66 27.18 -27.19 -10.66
N ALA A 67 26.86 -27.36 -9.37
CA ALA A 67 25.55 -27.03 -8.80
C ALA A 67 25.18 -25.55 -9.01
N THR A 68 26.13 -24.62 -8.82
CA THR A 68 25.90 -23.20 -9.10
C THR A 68 25.66 -22.94 -10.59
N ASN A 69 26.36 -23.65 -11.49
CA ASN A 69 26.12 -23.50 -12.93
C ASN A 69 24.74 -24.02 -13.33
N ILE A 70 24.32 -25.17 -12.79
CA ILE A 70 22.95 -25.70 -12.97
C ILE A 70 21.92 -24.69 -12.44
N ALA A 71 22.13 -24.13 -11.25
CA ALA A 71 21.22 -23.14 -10.67
C ALA A 71 21.10 -21.89 -11.56
N ARG A 72 22.21 -21.40 -12.13
CA ARG A 72 22.21 -20.26 -13.07
C ARG A 72 21.48 -20.59 -14.36
N GLU A 73 21.74 -21.77 -14.94
CA GLU A 73 21.07 -22.22 -16.16
C GLU A 73 19.55 -22.26 -15.96
N ARG A 74 19.07 -22.88 -14.88
CA ARG A 74 17.64 -22.89 -14.53
C ARG A 74 17.09 -21.50 -14.28
N MET A 75 17.87 -20.62 -13.64
CA MET A 75 17.43 -19.25 -13.42
C MET A 75 17.27 -18.47 -14.73
N GLU A 76 18.18 -18.66 -15.69
CA GLU A 76 18.07 -18.02 -17.01
C GLU A 76 16.91 -18.59 -17.83
N GLU A 77 16.64 -19.90 -17.75
CA GLU A 77 15.43 -20.49 -18.35
C GLU A 77 14.14 -19.89 -17.74
N ILE A 78 14.09 -19.69 -16.43
CA ILE A 78 12.96 -19.06 -15.74
C ILE A 78 12.80 -17.60 -16.18
N ARG A 79 13.90 -16.86 -16.36
CA ARG A 79 13.86 -15.46 -16.84
C ARG A 79 13.37 -15.31 -18.28
N GLN A 80 13.40 -16.38 -19.06
CA GLN A 80 12.83 -16.41 -20.41
C GLN A 80 11.32 -16.73 -20.41
N LEU A 81 10.77 -17.18 -19.27
CA LEU A 81 9.34 -17.41 -19.15
C LEU A 81 8.57 -16.09 -19.06
N ASP A 82 7.35 -16.09 -19.58
CA ASP A 82 6.41 -15.01 -19.25
C ASP A 82 6.07 -15.08 -17.75
N TYR A 83 5.85 -13.92 -17.13
CA TYR A 83 5.57 -13.78 -15.71
C TYR A 83 4.41 -14.66 -15.22
N ARG A 84 3.44 -14.95 -16.11
CA ARG A 84 2.29 -15.84 -15.87
C ARG A 84 2.65 -17.30 -15.72
N GLU A 85 3.68 -17.74 -16.43
CA GLU A 85 4.11 -19.15 -16.43
C GLU A 85 4.91 -19.50 -15.17
N ILE A 86 5.16 -18.52 -14.31
CA ILE A 86 5.86 -18.65 -13.03
C ILE A 86 4.83 -18.67 -11.90
N GLU A 87 3.84 -19.58 -11.93
CA GLU A 87 2.74 -19.59 -10.95
C GLU A 87 3.15 -20.24 -9.63
N SER A 88 3.86 -21.37 -9.69
CA SER A 88 4.24 -22.13 -8.50
C SER A 88 5.51 -22.93 -8.70
N ALA A 89 6.15 -23.29 -7.58
CA ALA A 89 7.27 -24.22 -7.56
C ALA A 89 6.95 -25.56 -8.26
N GLY A 90 5.72 -26.07 -8.13
CA GLY A 90 5.28 -27.31 -8.76
C GLY A 90 5.28 -27.23 -10.29
N GLN A 91 4.84 -26.11 -10.86
CA GLN A 91 4.85 -25.87 -12.30
C GLN A 91 6.29 -25.79 -12.85
N LEU A 92 7.17 -25.06 -12.17
CA LEU A 92 8.59 -24.98 -12.55
C LEU A 92 9.25 -26.36 -12.47
N THR A 93 8.92 -27.15 -11.43
CA THR A 93 9.40 -28.53 -11.29
C THR A 93 8.93 -29.42 -12.43
N ALA A 94 7.66 -29.32 -12.82
CA ALA A 94 7.11 -30.09 -13.93
C ALA A 94 7.75 -29.73 -15.27
N ARG A 95 8.08 -28.45 -15.48
CA ARG A 95 8.65 -27.93 -16.73
C ARG A 95 10.14 -28.19 -16.88
N PHE A 96 10.92 -27.91 -15.84
CA PHE A 96 12.39 -27.96 -15.88
C PHE A 96 12.98 -29.21 -15.22
N GLY A 97 12.15 -30.02 -14.57
CA GLY A 97 12.54 -31.22 -13.85
C GLY A 97 13.07 -30.94 -12.44
N SER A 98 13.03 -31.98 -11.60
CA SER A 98 13.55 -31.97 -10.22
C SER A 98 14.98 -32.50 -10.10
N THR A 99 15.61 -32.89 -11.22
CA THR A 99 16.98 -33.40 -11.22
C THR A 99 17.77 -32.94 -12.43
N ALA A 100 19.09 -32.86 -12.27
CA ALA A 100 20.04 -32.62 -13.35
C ALA A 100 21.25 -33.54 -13.16
N THR A 101 21.74 -34.18 -14.23
CA THR A 101 22.90 -35.08 -14.13
C THR A 101 24.09 -34.49 -14.86
N GLN A 102 25.21 -34.35 -14.16
CA GLN A 102 26.46 -33.86 -14.75
C GLN A 102 27.65 -34.65 -14.21
N ARG A 103 28.43 -35.27 -15.12
CA ARG A 103 29.57 -36.15 -14.78
C ARG A 103 29.19 -37.27 -13.80
N ASP A 104 28.12 -37.99 -14.13
CA ASP A 104 27.61 -39.15 -13.37
C ASP A 104 27.15 -38.84 -11.94
N ILE A 105 26.91 -37.56 -11.63
CA ILE A 105 26.34 -37.11 -10.37
C ILE A 105 24.98 -36.51 -10.66
N THR A 106 23.97 -37.03 -9.98
CA THR A 106 22.62 -36.50 -10.01
C THR A 106 22.47 -35.44 -8.92
N PHE A 107 22.17 -34.22 -9.35
CA PHE A 107 21.78 -33.10 -8.50
C PHE A 107 20.27 -33.07 -8.40
N ALA A 108 19.74 -32.85 -7.19
CA ALA A 108 18.34 -32.52 -6.97
C ALA A 108 18.17 -31.01 -7.14
N VAL A 109 17.14 -30.61 -7.88
CA VAL A 109 16.80 -29.22 -8.15
C VAL A 109 15.41 -28.96 -7.56
N THR A 110 15.31 -27.94 -6.73
CA THR A 110 14.06 -27.49 -6.14
C THR A 110 13.85 -26.01 -6.45
N TYR A 111 12.59 -25.62 -6.55
CA TYR A 111 12.17 -24.26 -6.85
C TYR A 111 11.32 -23.76 -5.70
N ASP A 112 11.40 -22.48 -5.40
CA ASP A 112 10.50 -21.77 -4.52
C ASP A 112 10.04 -20.49 -5.22
N VAL A 113 8.75 -20.18 -5.12
CA VAL A 113 8.14 -19.00 -5.72
C VAL A 113 7.35 -18.31 -4.63
N GLN A 114 7.80 -17.13 -4.23
CA GLN A 114 7.13 -16.30 -3.23
C GLN A 114 6.60 -15.05 -3.92
N GLU A 115 5.33 -14.75 -3.70
CA GLU A 115 4.71 -13.52 -4.17
C GLU A 115 4.75 -12.46 -3.07
N SER A 116 5.12 -11.24 -3.42
CA SER A 116 5.04 -10.07 -2.54
C SER A 116 4.35 -8.94 -3.29
N SER A 117 3.34 -8.33 -2.67
CA SER A 117 2.73 -7.10 -3.17
C SER A 117 3.71 -5.93 -3.05
N TYR A 118 3.75 -5.09 -4.07
CA TYR A 118 4.45 -3.81 -4.12
C TYR A 118 3.50 -2.73 -4.64
N ASP A 119 3.82 -1.44 -4.46
CA ASP A 119 2.93 -0.31 -4.78
C ASP A 119 2.46 -0.26 -6.25
N GLU A 120 3.14 -0.97 -7.14
CA GLU A 120 2.89 -1.01 -8.59
C GLU A 120 2.52 -2.40 -9.13
N GLY A 121 2.38 -3.42 -8.28
CA GLY A 121 2.00 -4.76 -8.73
C GLY A 121 2.43 -5.89 -7.79
N VAL A 122 2.54 -7.09 -8.34
CA VAL A 122 3.06 -8.27 -7.62
C VAL A 122 4.47 -8.56 -8.12
N LEU A 123 5.38 -8.77 -7.18
CA LEU A 123 6.73 -9.28 -7.43
C LEU A 123 6.75 -10.77 -7.13
N LYS A 124 7.40 -11.55 -7.98
CA LYS A 124 7.71 -12.96 -7.72
C LYS A 124 9.18 -13.10 -7.37
N GLN A 125 9.48 -13.48 -6.14
CA GLN A 125 10.79 -13.97 -5.75
C GLN A 125 10.89 -15.44 -6.14
N VAL A 126 11.75 -15.75 -7.11
CA VAL A 126 12.03 -17.13 -7.50
C VAL A 126 13.38 -17.55 -6.96
N THR A 127 13.40 -18.66 -6.23
CA THR A 127 14.63 -19.26 -5.70
C THR A 127 14.83 -20.62 -6.33
N VAL A 128 16.02 -20.86 -6.88
CA VAL A 128 16.47 -22.16 -7.37
C VAL A 128 17.50 -22.70 -6.38
N ASN A 129 17.23 -23.88 -5.85
CA ASN A 129 18.13 -24.58 -4.94
C ASN A 129 18.57 -25.91 -5.54
N VAL A 130 19.88 -26.11 -5.60
CA VAL A 130 20.52 -27.30 -6.17
C VAL A 130 21.33 -28.01 -5.09
N SER A 131 20.91 -29.24 -4.76
CA SER A 131 21.56 -30.10 -3.75
C SER A 131 22.05 -31.40 -4.38
N TRP A 132 22.98 -32.08 -3.73
CA TRP A 132 23.49 -33.38 -4.17
C TRP A 132 23.88 -34.23 -2.96
N THR A 133 24.01 -35.53 -3.16
CA THR A 133 24.50 -36.43 -2.12
C THR A 133 25.97 -36.76 -2.37
N GLY A 134 26.82 -36.60 -1.34
CA GLY A 134 28.23 -36.95 -1.41
C GLY A 134 28.93 -36.74 -0.07
N PRO A 135 30.01 -37.48 0.24
CA PRO A 135 30.85 -37.21 1.39
C PRO A 135 31.92 -36.15 1.05
N PRO A 136 32.12 -35.11 1.89
CA PRO A 136 31.33 -34.70 3.05
C PRO A 136 29.98 -34.08 2.67
N GLU A 137 29.03 -34.06 3.62
CA GLU A 137 27.69 -33.49 3.42
C GLU A 137 27.79 -32.07 2.82
N PRO A 138 27.29 -31.87 1.59
CA PRO A 138 27.57 -30.67 0.84
C PRO A 138 26.70 -29.49 1.27
N SER A 139 27.24 -28.28 1.12
CA SER A 139 26.42 -27.06 1.14
C SER A 139 25.71 -26.91 -0.22
N GLU A 140 24.40 -26.75 -0.20
CA GLU A 140 23.59 -26.51 -1.40
C GLU A 140 23.98 -25.22 -2.12
N ALA A 141 23.66 -25.14 -3.42
CA ALA A 141 23.82 -23.91 -4.21
C ALA A 141 22.45 -23.26 -4.41
N LEU A 142 22.28 -22.06 -3.86
CA LEU A 142 21.03 -21.29 -3.89
C LEU A 142 21.22 -20.00 -4.69
N ILE A 143 20.30 -19.72 -5.60
CA ILE A 143 20.21 -18.47 -6.36
C ILE A 143 18.78 -17.97 -6.30
N SER A 144 18.58 -16.70 -5.96
CA SER A 144 17.28 -16.05 -5.97
C SER A 144 17.28 -14.86 -6.91
N THR A 145 16.14 -14.61 -7.56
CA THR A 145 15.88 -13.40 -8.34
C THR A 145 14.49 -12.87 -8.04
N MET A 146 14.30 -11.58 -8.24
CA MET A 146 12.98 -10.95 -8.30
C MET A 146 12.57 -10.82 -9.76
N ILE A 147 11.34 -11.20 -10.09
CA ILE A 147 10.75 -11.03 -11.41
C ILE A 147 9.55 -10.11 -11.24
N HIS A 148 9.58 -8.97 -11.90
CA HIS A 148 8.46 -8.04 -11.96
C HIS A 148 7.53 -8.42 -13.09
N GLN A 149 6.23 -8.20 -12.88
CA GLN A 149 5.23 -8.38 -13.92
C GLN A 149 5.60 -7.55 -15.15
N GLN A 150 5.86 -8.23 -16.27
CA GLN A 150 5.97 -7.53 -17.55
C GLN A 150 4.56 -7.09 -17.95
N TYR A 151 4.42 -5.82 -18.32
CA TYR A 151 3.15 -5.30 -18.82
C TYR A 151 2.83 -5.97 -20.15
N LEU A 152 1.75 -6.75 -20.19
CA LEU A 152 1.31 -7.47 -21.38
C LEU A 152 0.16 -6.75 -22.11
N GLY A 153 -0.49 -5.82 -21.40
CA GLY A 153 -1.42 -4.87 -22.01
C GLY A 153 -0.72 -3.69 -22.67
N PRO A 154 -1.46 -2.87 -23.42
CA PRO A 154 -0.92 -1.67 -24.06
C PRO A 154 -0.37 -0.71 -23.02
N ARG A 155 0.87 -0.26 -23.18
CA ARG A 155 1.48 0.72 -22.28
C ARG A 155 0.98 2.12 -22.60
N GLY A 156 0.69 2.88 -21.57
CA GLY A 156 0.54 4.33 -21.68
C GLY A 156 1.87 5.01 -21.92
N GLY A 157 1.85 6.05 -22.74
CA GLY A 157 2.96 6.97 -22.94
C GLY A 157 2.88 8.20 -22.03
N TYR A 158 1.67 8.73 -21.76
CA TYR A 158 1.44 9.87 -20.87
C TYR A 158 -0.07 10.08 -20.63
N LEU A 159 -0.42 10.95 -19.67
CA LEU A 159 -1.80 11.32 -19.36
C LEU A 159 -1.96 12.84 -19.48
N THR A 160 -3.08 13.31 -20.05
CA THR A 160 -3.44 14.73 -20.08
C THR A 160 -4.81 14.96 -19.46
N VAL A 161 -4.98 16.06 -18.72
CA VAL A 161 -6.27 16.51 -18.20
C VAL A 161 -6.51 17.88 -18.78
N ARG A 162 -7.69 18.05 -19.40
CA ARG A 162 -8.14 19.30 -20.01
C ARG A 162 -9.58 19.57 -19.62
N ASP A 163 -9.98 20.82 -19.73
CA ASP A 163 -11.40 21.16 -19.67
C ASP A 163 -12.10 20.77 -20.97
N GLN A 164 -13.42 20.94 -21.02
CA GLN A 164 -14.18 20.73 -22.26
C GLN A 164 -13.82 21.73 -23.36
N SER A 165 -13.32 22.92 -23.02
CA SER A 165 -12.90 23.92 -24.02
C SER A 165 -11.59 23.53 -24.73
N GLY A 166 -10.89 22.51 -24.20
CA GLY A 166 -9.62 22.03 -24.70
C GLY A 166 -8.45 22.92 -24.29
N ALA A 167 -8.71 23.96 -23.49
CA ALA A 167 -7.67 24.77 -22.86
C ALA A 167 -6.88 23.88 -21.89
N PRO A 168 -5.54 23.99 -21.87
CA PRO A 168 -4.78 23.42 -20.77
C PRO A 168 -5.28 24.05 -19.48
N TYR A 169 -5.52 23.23 -18.45
CA TYR A 169 -5.81 23.79 -17.14
C TYR A 169 -4.62 24.65 -16.72
N ASP A 170 -4.90 25.90 -16.40
CA ASP A 170 -3.90 26.77 -15.81
C ASP A 170 -3.41 26.10 -14.53
N THR A 171 -2.11 25.90 -14.40
CA THR A 171 -1.55 25.51 -13.11
C THR A 171 -1.93 26.61 -12.14
N VAL A 172 -2.62 26.27 -11.05
CA VAL A 172 -2.91 27.26 -10.00
C VAL A 172 -1.58 27.90 -9.63
N PRO A 173 -1.42 29.23 -9.69
CA PRO A 173 -0.17 29.87 -9.30
C PRO A 173 0.24 29.39 -7.91
N GLY A 174 1.36 28.65 -7.83
CA GLY A 174 1.86 28.09 -6.57
C GLY A 174 1.60 26.60 -6.34
N THR A 175 0.80 25.90 -7.17
CA THR A 175 0.68 24.44 -7.10
C THR A 175 1.10 23.77 -8.42
N PRO A 176 1.77 22.60 -8.36
CA PRO A 176 2.08 21.81 -9.55
C PRO A 176 0.88 21.00 -10.08
N PHE A 177 -0.30 21.12 -9.45
CA PHE A 177 -1.45 20.26 -9.71
C PHE A 177 -2.41 20.87 -10.73
N TRP A 178 -3.08 20.00 -11.48
CA TRP A 178 -4.12 20.41 -12.43
C TRP A 178 -5.43 20.67 -11.69
N LEU A 179 -6.03 21.85 -11.89
CA LEU A 179 -7.29 22.23 -11.26
C LEU A 179 -8.47 21.82 -12.14
N VAL A 180 -9.44 21.11 -11.59
CA VAL A 180 -10.62 20.60 -12.30
C VAL A 180 -11.88 21.22 -11.71
N LYS A 181 -12.49 22.18 -12.40
CA LYS A 181 -13.68 22.91 -11.90
C LYS A 181 -15.03 22.41 -12.40
N ALA A 182 -15.08 22.02 -13.66
CA ALA A 182 -16.30 21.52 -14.30
C ALA A 182 -15.93 20.70 -15.51
N ASN A 183 -16.63 19.60 -15.72
CA ASN A 183 -16.52 18.77 -16.92
C ASN A 183 -15.08 18.41 -17.32
N ALA A 184 -14.46 17.52 -16.56
CA ALA A 184 -13.12 17.05 -16.84
C ALA A 184 -13.07 16.19 -18.10
N ARG A 185 -12.02 16.38 -18.91
CA ARG A 185 -11.62 15.47 -19.98
C ARG A 185 -10.22 14.94 -19.68
N ILE A 186 -10.13 13.66 -19.36
CA ILE A 186 -8.88 12.97 -19.09
C ILE A 186 -8.55 12.10 -20.30
N LYS A 187 -7.35 12.26 -20.88
CA LYS A 187 -6.85 11.42 -21.95
C LYS A 187 -5.66 10.59 -21.48
N TYR A 188 -5.71 9.31 -21.76
CA TYR A 188 -4.63 8.37 -21.51
C TYR A 188 -4.04 7.90 -22.84
N HIS A 189 -2.90 8.47 -23.21
CA HIS A 189 -2.25 8.24 -24.49
C HIS A 189 -1.46 6.95 -24.46
N ILE A 190 -1.63 6.11 -25.49
CA ILE A 190 -0.94 4.83 -25.64
C ILE A 190 0.42 5.07 -26.30
N ALA A 191 1.45 4.42 -25.78
CA ALA A 191 2.79 4.46 -26.34
C ALA A 191 2.78 3.95 -27.78
N GLU A 192 3.46 4.66 -28.68
CA GLU A 192 3.50 4.35 -30.12
C GLU A 192 3.90 2.89 -30.42
N ALA A 193 4.88 2.37 -29.66
CA ALA A 193 5.35 0.99 -29.79
C ALA A 193 4.26 -0.07 -29.56
N ASP A 194 3.16 0.29 -28.90
CA ASP A 194 2.10 -0.63 -28.48
C ASP A 194 0.78 -0.42 -29.25
N TRP A 195 0.74 0.45 -30.27
CA TRP A 195 -0.46 0.65 -31.08
C TRP A 195 -0.93 -0.63 -31.79
N GLY A 196 -0.01 -1.55 -32.12
CA GLY A 196 -0.35 -2.87 -32.68
C GLY A 196 -1.08 -3.82 -31.71
N LEU A 197 -1.10 -3.49 -30.41
CA LEU A 197 -1.93 -4.17 -29.41
C LEU A 197 -3.36 -3.61 -29.38
N ILE A 198 -3.57 -2.40 -29.89
CA ILE A 198 -4.87 -1.72 -29.98
C ILE A 198 -5.54 -2.02 -31.32
N PHE A 199 -4.78 -1.96 -32.42
CA PHE A 199 -5.28 -2.13 -33.78
C PHE A 199 -4.73 -3.40 -34.43
N SER A 200 -5.51 -4.06 -35.28
CA SER A 200 -4.99 -5.14 -36.14
C SER A 200 -4.32 -4.63 -37.41
N ASP A 201 -4.65 -3.41 -37.87
CA ASP A 201 -4.04 -2.76 -39.03
C ASP A 201 -3.78 -1.27 -38.74
N LEU A 202 -2.51 -0.86 -38.67
CA LEU A 202 -2.12 0.51 -38.40
C LEU A 202 -2.27 1.45 -39.61
N GLY A 203 -2.36 0.91 -40.83
CA GLY A 203 -2.56 1.69 -42.06
C GLY A 203 -4.02 2.03 -42.34
N SER A 204 -4.95 1.31 -41.71
CA SER A 204 -6.39 1.54 -41.79
C SER A 204 -7.03 1.32 -40.41
N PRO A 205 -6.77 2.20 -39.42
CA PRO A 205 -7.16 1.97 -38.03
C PRO A 205 -8.67 1.79 -37.85
N GLY A 206 -9.49 2.53 -38.61
CA GLY A 206 -10.95 2.47 -38.48
C GLY A 206 -11.53 1.10 -38.80
N GLY A 207 -12.17 0.47 -37.80
CA GLY A 207 -12.75 -0.87 -37.88
C GLY A 207 -11.76 -2.00 -37.64
N SER A 208 -10.51 -1.68 -37.32
CA SER A 208 -9.46 -2.64 -36.96
C SER A 208 -9.17 -2.66 -35.46
N GLU A 209 -9.96 -1.93 -34.66
CA GLU A 209 -9.85 -1.87 -33.21
C GLU A 209 -10.05 -3.26 -32.61
N ARG A 210 -9.13 -3.67 -31.74
CA ARG A 210 -9.28 -4.86 -30.90
C ARG A 210 -10.18 -4.53 -29.70
N ASP A 211 -10.67 -5.57 -29.03
CA ASP A 211 -11.49 -5.42 -27.81
C ASP A 211 -10.62 -5.07 -26.59
N VAL A 212 -10.08 -3.86 -26.61
CA VAL A 212 -9.21 -3.29 -25.58
C VAL A 212 -9.97 -2.25 -24.78
N TYR A 213 -9.55 -2.02 -23.54
CA TYR A 213 -10.18 -1.01 -22.69
C TYR A 213 -9.19 -0.37 -21.75
N ALA A 214 -9.52 0.81 -21.21
CA ALA A 214 -8.81 1.40 -20.09
C ALA A 214 -9.71 1.46 -18.85
N ARG A 215 -9.06 1.51 -17.68
CA ARG A 215 -9.70 1.86 -16.41
C ARG A 215 -9.03 3.09 -15.85
N PHE A 216 -9.84 4.02 -15.38
CA PHE A 216 -9.43 5.22 -14.70
C PHE A 216 -9.96 5.17 -13.28
N VAL A 217 -9.12 5.49 -12.31
CA VAL A 217 -9.48 5.48 -10.90
C VAL A 217 -8.91 6.73 -10.26
N LEU A 218 -9.73 7.48 -9.54
CA LEU A 218 -9.25 8.53 -8.65
C LEU A 218 -8.94 7.92 -7.29
N VAL A 219 -7.80 8.25 -6.71
CA VAL A 219 -7.39 7.78 -5.38
C VAL A 219 -7.10 9.00 -4.52
N ASP A 220 -7.74 9.11 -3.36
CA ASP A 220 -7.44 10.18 -2.38
C ASP A 220 -6.20 9.82 -1.54
N ASP A 221 -5.71 10.78 -0.74
CA ASP A 221 -4.54 10.55 0.13
C ASP A 221 -4.79 9.50 1.22
N GLY A 222 -6.06 9.20 1.54
CA GLY A 222 -6.48 8.13 2.44
C GLY A 222 -6.56 6.75 1.76
N GLY A 223 -6.30 6.66 0.46
CA GLY A 223 -6.39 5.42 -0.33
C GLY A 223 -7.82 5.05 -0.76
N ASN A 224 -8.83 5.88 -0.48
CA ASN A 224 -10.17 5.66 -1.00
C ASN A 224 -10.16 5.89 -2.51
N SER A 225 -10.97 5.11 -3.23
CA SER A 225 -10.95 5.15 -4.69
C SER A 225 -12.34 5.34 -5.30
N ILE A 226 -12.39 6.12 -6.37
CA ILE A 226 -13.58 6.34 -7.19
C ILE A 226 -13.27 5.89 -8.61
N PRO A 227 -13.85 4.78 -9.10
CA PRO A 227 -13.67 4.36 -10.48
C PRO A 227 -14.41 5.33 -11.42
N LEU A 228 -13.76 5.69 -12.51
CA LEU A 228 -14.29 6.60 -13.53
C LEU A 228 -14.78 5.80 -14.73
N GLY A 229 -16.06 6.02 -15.11
CA GLY A 229 -16.68 5.37 -16.26
C GLY A 229 -18.11 4.92 -15.98
N PRO A 230 -18.78 4.29 -16.95
CA PRO A 230 -20.12 3.76 -16.76
C PRO A 230 -20.08 2.50 -15.88
N SER A 231 -20.79 2.53 -14.74
CA SER A 231 -20.90 1.38 -13.83
C SER A 231 -21.52 0.14 -14.51
N ALA A 232 -22.42 0.35 -15.49
CA ALA A 232 -23.02 -0.71 -16.28
C ALA A 232 -22.00 -1.52 -17.12
N ASN A 233 -20.79 -0.98 -17.34
CA ASN A 233 -19.71 -1.65 -18.05
C ASN A 233 -18.51 -1.95 -17.13
N ASP A 234 -18.74 -2.10 -15.82
CA ASP A 234 -17.68 -2.31 -14.83
C ASP A 234 -16.57 -1.24 -14.95
N TYR A 235 -16.98 0.00 -15.24
CA TYR A 235 -16.10 1.16 -15.43
C TYR A 235 -15.03 0.99 -16.52
N LYS A 236 -15.22 0.02 -17.45
CA LYS A 236 -14.34 -0.17 -18.61
C LYS A 236 -14.62 0.93 -19.65
N LEU A 237 -13.56 1.65 -20.04
CA LEU A 237 -13.56 2.59 -21.15
C LEU A 237 -13.02 1.88 -22.38
N GLY A 238 -13.92 1.22 -23.14
CA GLY A 238 -13.57 0.33 -24.24
C GLY A 238 -13.75 0.95 -25.63
N THR A 239 -13.49 0.13 -26.64
CA THR A 239 -13.72 0.41 -28.08
C THR A 239 -15.14 0.11 -28.54
N ARG A 240 -15.95 -0.54 -27.69
CA ARG A 240 -17.25 -1.09 -28.10
C ARG A 240 -18.41 -0.16 -27.74
N PHE A 241 -19.26 0.08 -28.74
CA PHE A 241 -20.54 0.76 -28.59
C PHE A 241 -21.36 0.21 -27.40
N PRO A 242 -22.01 1.05 -26.58
CA PRO A 242 -22.38 2.46 -26.84
C PRO A 242 -21.36 3.50 -26.39
N TYR A 243 -20.27 3.10 -25.74
CA TYR A 243 -19.32 4.01 -25.12
C TYR A 243 -17.97 3.89 -25.79
N ASP A 244 -17.86 4.47 -26.98
CA ASP A 244 -16.60 4.56 -27.71
C ASP A 244 -15.71 5.58 -27.01
N HIS A 245 -14.75 5.07 -26.24
CA HIS A 245 -13.80 5.86 -25.46
C HIS A 245 -12.39 5.80 -26.05
N LEU A 246 -12.17 5.08 -27.15
CA LEU A 246 -10.89 5.06 -27.84
C LEU A 246 -10.92 6.07 -28.98
N ASP A 247 -10.11 7.09 -28.87
CA ASP A 247 -9.89 8.06 -29.93
C ASP A 247 -8.50 7.88 -30.54
N TYR A 248 -8.32 8.35 -31.76
CA TYR A 248 -7.02 8.45 -32.40
C TYR A 248 -6.97 9.62 -33.40
N THR A 249 -5.76 10.07 -33.74
CA THR A 249 -5.53 10.98 -34.87
C THR A 249 -4.68 10.33 -35.93
N THR A 250 -4.92 10.68 -37.19
CA THR A 250 -4.09 10.28 -38.33
C THR A 250 -3.48 11.49 -39.04
N ALA A 251 -2.32 11.30 -39.64
CA ALA A 251 -1.73 12.25 -40.57
C ALA A 251 -2.49 12.25 -41.92
N ALA A 252 -2.13 13.18 -42.81
CA ALA A 252 -2.78 13.30 -44.12
C ALA A 252 -2.61 12.05 -45.02
N ASP A 253 -1.61 11.21 -44.75
CA ASP A 253 -1.36 9.95 -45.45
C ASP A 253 -2.08 8.74 -44.83
N GLY A 254 -2.85 8.94 -43.75
CA GLY A 254 -3.58 7.89 -43.03
C GLY A 254 -2.80 7.25 -41.88
N THR A 255 -1.51 7.56 -41.71
CA THR A 255 -0.69 7.00 -40.62
C THR A 255 -1.20 7.47 -39.26
N LEU A 256 -1.32 6.57 -38.29
CA LEU A 256 -1.62 6.93 -36.89
C LEU A 256 -0.55 7.90 -36.34
N THR A 257 -1.00 8.89 -35.59
CA THR A 257 -0.13 9.91 -34.96
C THR A 257 -0.29 9.95 -33.45
N ASP A 258 -1.46 9.59 -32.94
CA ASP A 258 -1.76 9.52 -31.52
C ASP A 258 -2.97 8.60 -31.30
N VAL A 259 -2.99 7.89 -30.18
CA VAL A 259 -4.02 6.92 -29.79
C VAL A 259 -4.26 7.09 -28.30
N TRP A 260 -5.48 7.36 -27.86
CA TRP A 260 -5.77 7.56 -26.45
C TRP A 260 -7.14 7.07 -26.03
N PHE A 261 -7.24 6.63 -24.77
CA PHE A 261 -8.52 6.48 -24.12
C PHE A 261 -8.96 7.80 -23.52
N VAL A 262 -10.23 8.16 -23.66
CA VAL A 262 -10.81 9.38 -23.11
C VAL A 262 -11.89 9.07 -22.07
N TRP A 263 -11.72 9.64 -20.88
CA TRP A 263 -12.81 9.81 -19.95
C TRP A 263 -13.31 11.25 -20.02
N GLN A 264 -14.62 11.42 -20.12
CA GLN A 264 -15.29 12.71 -20.05
C GLN A 264 -16.46 12.58 -19.08
N GLY A 265 -16.47 13.39 -18.02
CA GLY A 265 -17.52 13.34 -17.01
C GLY A 265 -17.65 14.65 -16.26
N ASP A 266 -18.78 14.79 -15.57
CA ASP A 266 -19.04 15.93 -14.70
C ASP A 266 -18.19 15.78 -13.43
N SER A 267 -17.23 16.69 -13.23
CA SER A 267 -16.39 16.70 -12.04
C SER A 267 -17.16 17.00 -10.76
N ARG A 268 -18.38 17.54 -10.86
CA ARG A 268 -19.27 17.81 -9.70
C ARG A 268 -19.75 16.55 -8.99
N ALA A 269 -19.62 15.39 -9.64
CA ALA A 269 -19.87 14.10 -9.01
C ALA A 269 -18.68 13.60 -8.17
N ILE A 270 -17.50 14.21 -8.33
CA ILE A 270 -16.30 13.90 -7.57
C ILE A 270 -16.22 14.90 -6.41
N PRO A 271 -16.09 14.46 -5.14
CA PRO A 271 -15.88 15.39 -4.04
C PRO A 271 -14.66 16.29 -4.23
N ASP A 272 -14.74 17.51 -3.71
CA ASP A 272 -13.61 18.45 -3.74
C ASP A 272 -12.42 17.85 -2.99
N GLY A 273 -11.21 18.16 -3.46
CA GLY A 273 -10.04 17.50 -2.92
C GLY A 273 -8.88 17.31 -3.87
N TYR A 274 -7.80 16.80 -3.27
CA TYR A 274 -6.66 16.27 -4.00
C TYR A 274 -6.87 14.80 -4.36
N TRP A 275 -6.68 14.48 -5.64
CA TRP A 275 -6.86 13.14 -6.17
C TRP A 275 -5.68 12.75 -7.05
N GLU A 276 -5.28 11.49 -6.97
CA GLU A 276 -4.38 10.86 -7.94
C GLU A 276 -5.22 10.07 -8.96
N VAL A 277 -5.20 10.51 -10.22
CA VAL A 277 -5.74 9.72 -11.33
C VAL A 277 -4.76 8.60 -11.64
N ARG A 278 -5.23 7.36 -11.57
CA ARG A 278 -4.55 6.16 -12.06
C ARG A 278 -5.22 5.66 -13.32
N ALA A 279 -4.46 5.52 -14.40
CA ALA A 279 -4.95 4.99 -15.67
C ALA A 279 -4.16 3.73 -16.07
N VAL A 280 -4.88 2.68 -16.47
CA VAL A 280 -4.32 1.41 -16.94
C VAL A 280 -5.09 0.94 -18.17
N ALA A 281 -4.41 0.60 -19.26
CA ALA A 281 -5.03 -0.05 -20.41
C ALA A 281 -4.91 -1.57 -20.30
N TYR A 282 -5.87 -2.28 -20.86
CA TYR A 282 -5.98 -3.73 -20.85
C TYR A 282 -6.16 -4.22 -22.27
N ASN A 283 -5.47 -5.32 -22.62
CA ASN A 283 -5.68 -5.97 -23.91
C ASN A 283 -6.93 -6.88 -23.91
N ILE A 284 -7.17 -7.56 -25.03
CA ILE A 284 -8.29 -8.50 -25.23
C ILE A 284 -8.31 -9.69 -24.27
N TYR A 285 -7.22 -9.96 -23.55
CA TYR A 285 -7.10 -11.02 -22.57
C TYR A 285 -7.10 -10.47 -21.13
N GLU A 286 -7.61 -9.25 -20.95
CA GLU A 286 -7.68 -8.54 -19.67
C GLU A 286 -6.33 -8.38 -18.97
N GLN A 287 -5.25 -8.26 -19.76
CA GLN A 287 -3.90 -8.13 -19.23
C GLN A 287 -3.55 -6.64 -19.13
N PRO A 288 -3.08 -6.16 -17.96
CA PRO A 288 -2.82 -4.73 -17.77
C PRO A 288 -1.51 -4.31 -18.46
N GLY A 289 -1.53 -3.08 -18.96
CA GLY A 289 -0.38 -2.25 -19.27
C GLY A 289 0.21 -1.62 -18.00
N ASN A 290 1.10 -0.65 -18.17
CA ASN A 290 1.60 0.14 -17.04
C ASN A 290 0.52 1.06 -16.47
N THR A 291 0.71 1.44 -15.20
CA THR A 291 -0.15 2.42 -14.53
C THR A 291 0.46 3.81 -14.65
N TRP A 292 -0.27 4.74 -15.25
CA TRP A 292 0.08 6.17 -15.23
C TRP A 292 -0.63 6.87 -14.09
N ARG A 293 0.08 7.80 -13.45
CA ARG A 293 -0.40 8.56 -12.29
C ARG A 293 -0.26 10.05 -12.54
N VAL A 294 -1.32 10.81 -12.27
CA VAL A 294 -1.28 12.27 -12.26
C VAL A 294 -2.11 12.79 -11.10
N ARG A 295 -1.54 13.72 -10.33
CA ARG A 295 -2.24 14.37 -9.22
C ARG A 295 -2.97 15.61 -9.71
N LEU A 296 -4.23 15.73 -9.33
CA LEU A 296 -5.11 16.85 -9.67
C LEU A 296 -5.85 17.33 -8.41
N ARG A 297 -6.35 18.57 -8.46
CA ARG A 297 -7.27 19.14 -7.47
C ARG A 297 -8.64 19.26 -8.14
N VAL A 298 -9.68 18.71 -7.53
CA VAL A 298 -11.07 18.90 -7.95
C VAL A 298 -11.67 20.00 -7.09
N GLU A 299 -12.33 20.96 -7.73
CA GLU A 299 -12.85 22.18 -7.09
C GLU A 299 -14.25 22.47 -7.62
N ASN A 300 -15.29 22.08 -6.89
CA ASN A 300 -16.68 22.31 -7.25
C ASN A 300 -17.31 23.51 -6.51
N GLY A 301 -16.52 24.29 -5.78
CA GLY A 301 -16.92 25.51 -5.09
C GLY A 301 -16.80 25.37 -3.57
N ALA A 302 -17.61 26.13 -2.84
CA ALA A 302 -17.57 26.12 -1.38
C ALA A 302 -17.71 24.73 -0.76
N PRO A 303 -16.90 24.40 0.27
CA PRO A 303 -17.09 23.18 1.04
C PRO A 303 -18.52 23.07 1.53
N LYS A 304 -19.09 21.87 1.52
CA LYS A 304 -20.43 21.64 2.07
C LYS A 304 -20.42 21.94 3.57
N ALA A 305 -21.57 22.44 4.02
CA ALA A 305 -21.82 22.66 5.43
C ALA A 305 -21.58 21.36 6.23
N PRO A 306 -20.84 21.43 7.36
CA PRO A 306 -20.72 20.30 8.28
C PRO A 306 -22.09 19.78 8.69
N THR A 307 -22.21 18.48 8.89
CA THR A 307 -23.48 17.86 9.31
C THR A 307 -23.40 17.39 10.75
N GLY A 308 -24.55 17.12 11.39
CA GLY A 308 -24.56 16.63 12.77
C GLY A 308 -23.95 17.59 13.79
N PHE A 309 -23.97 18.90 13.52
CA PHE A 309 -23.42 19.90 14.44
C PHE A 309 -24.27 20.00 15.71
N VAL A 310 -23.77 19.45 16.80
CA VAL A 310 -24.47 19.36 18.08
C VAL A 310 -23.61 19.92 19.21
N ALA A 311 -24.27 20.53 20.18
CA ALA A 311 -23.65 21.03 21.39
C ALA A 311 -24.14 20.25 22.60
N GLN A 312 -23.23 19.86 23.48
CA GLN A 312 -23.49 19.14 24.72
C GLN A 312 -22.90 19.91 25.90
N VAL A 313 -23.62 19.96 27.01
CA VAL A 313 -23.22 20.71 28.20
C VAL A 313 -22.98 19.71 29.34
N PRO A 314 -21.76 19.13 29.45
CA PRO A 314 -21.47 18.17 30.51
C PRO A 314 -21.48 18.81 31.91
N ASN A 315 -21.20 20.11 32.01
CA ASN A 315 -21.21 20.86 33.26
C ASN A 315 -21.37 22.37 32.98
N TYR A 316 -21.47 23.17 34.05
CA TYR A 316 -21.70 24.62 33.96
C TYR A 316 -20.56 25.42 33.33
N TYR A 317 -19.38 24.85 33.07
CA TYR A 317 -18.20 25.58 32.56
C TYR A 317 -17.75 25.11 31.18
N THR A 318 -18.45 24.14 30.59
CA THR A 318 -17.96 23.44 29.41
C THR A 318 -19.10 23.17 28.44
N VAL A 319 -18.90 23.57 27.19
CA VAL A 319 -19.73 23.17 26.06
C VAL A 319 -18.88 22.35 25.11
N ASN A 320 -19.23 21.08 24.93
CA ASN A 320 -18.62 20.19 23.94
C ASN A 320 -19.41 20.29 22.64
N LEU A 321 -18.75 20.68 21.56
CA LEU A 321 -19.29 20.74 20.23
C LEU A 321 -18.81 19.53 19.43
N PHE A 322 -19.70 18.91 18.66
CA PHE A 322 -19.38 17.78 17.78
C PHE A 322 -20.00 18.02 16.41
N TRP A 323 -19.32 17.58 15.36
CA TRP A 323 -19.82 17.63 14.00
C TRP A 323 -19.23 16.50 13.15
N VAL A 324 -19.85 16.26 11.99
CA VAL A 324 -19.34 15.40 10.94
C VAL A 324 -18.87 16.31 9.79
N PRO A 325 -17.57 16.32 9.46
CA PRO A 325 -17.03 17.09 8.35
C PRO A 325 -17.74 16.77 7.03
N GLY A 326 -17.77 17.72 6.11
CA GLY A 326 -18.23 17.47 4.74
C GLY A 326 -17.30 16.49 3.99
N PRO A 327 -17.78 15.91 2.87
CA PRO A 327 -17.04 14.90 2.10
C PRO A 327 -15.80 15.44 1.35
N GLU A 328 -15.56 16.74 1.39
CA GLU A 328 -14.42 17.41 0.76
C GLU A 328 -13.10 17.02 1.44
N ARG A 329 -12.01 17.02 0.65
CA ARG A 329 -10.66 16.60 1.06
C ARG A 329 -9.61 17.70 0.98
N ASP A 330 -9.99 18.88 0.52
CA ASP A 330 -9.14 20.07 0.39
C ASP A 330 -9.56 21.21 1.33
N ARG A 331 -10.43 20.93 2.29
CA ARG A 331 -10.71 21.86 3.39
C ARG A 331 -9.40 22.26 4.07
N ASP A 332 -9.20 23.57 4.25
CA ASP A 332 -8.00 24.13 4.87
C ASP A 332 -8.16 24.20 6.39
N TYR A 333 -9.33 24.67 6.87
CA TYR A 333 -9.65 24.73 8.29
C TYR A 333 -11.16 24.89 8.54
N PHE A 334 -11.57 24.83 9.83
CA PHE A 334 -12.87 25.35 10.26
C PHE A 334 -12.75 26.68 11.02
N VAL A 335 -13.75 27.54 10.88
CA VAL A 335 -13.95 28.72 11.73
C VAL A 335 -15.14 28.46 12.64
N LEU A 336 -14.93 28.61 13.95
CA LEU A 336 -15.97 28.46 14.96
C LEU A 336 -16.33 29.83 15.54
N GLU A 337 -17.62 30.15 15.51
CA GLU A 337 -18.15 31.39 16.05
C GLU A 337 -19.29 31.15 17.04
N ARG A 338 -19.45 32.10 17.95
CA ARG A 338 -20.47 32.08 19.00
C ARG A 338 -21.19 33.42 19.07
N SER A 339 -22.48 33.37 19.33
CA SER A 339 -23.33 34.55 19.49
C SER A 339 -24.25 34.40 20.71
N ILE A 340 -24.54 35.52 21.38
CA ILE A 340 -25.49 35.60 22.50
C ILE A 340 -26.92 35.92 22.05
N ASP A 341 -27.06 36.55 20.89
CA ASP A 341 -28.31 37.09 20.35
C ASP A 341 -28.70 36.43 19.02
N GLY A 342 -27.83 35.57 18.46
CA GLY A 342 -27.98 34.96 17.15
C GLY A 342 -27.69 35.92 15.99
N VAL A 343 -27.23 37.15 16.27
CA VAL A 343 -27.03 38.22 15.29
C VAL A 343 -25.58 38.68 15.26
N THR A 344 -25.02 38.99 16.43
CA THR A 344 -23.64 39.43 16.60
C THR A 344 -22.77 38.23 16.92
N TRP A 345 -21.84 37.91 16.02
CA TRP A 345 -20.98 36.74 16.12
C TRP A 345 -19.57 37.13 16.55
N ALA A 346 -19.01 36.37 17.50
CA ALA A 346 -17.63 36.47 17.92
C ALA A 346 -16.89 35.18 17.55
N THR A 347 -15.73 35.30 16.93
CA THR A 347 -14.85 34.18 16.59
C THR A 347 -14.25 33.59 17.85
N LEU A 348 -14.47 32.29 18.06
CA LEU A 348 -13.84 31.50 19.11
C LEU A 348 -12.51 30.91 18.64
N GLU A 349 -12.52 30.33 17.44
CA GLU A 349 -11.33 29.81 16.78
C GLU A 349 -11.41 30.13 15.29
N SER A 350 -10.31 30.66 14.74
CA SER A 350 -10.22 31.09 13.35
C SER A 350 -9.60 30.04 12.42
N ALA A 351 -8.92 29.02 12.97
CA ALA A 351 -8.28 27.98 12.18
C ALA A 351 -8.24 26.64 12.92
N LEU A 352 -9.42 26.02 13.10
CA LEU A 352 -9.49 24.64 13.58
C LEU A 352 -8.94 23.69 12.51
N ASP A 353 -8.26 22.63 12.96
CA ASP A 353 -7.77 21.55 12.11
C ASP A 353 -8.88 21.08 11.13
N PRO A 354 -8.57 20.93 9.83
CA PRO A 354 -9.57 20.56 8.81
C PRO A 354 -10.20 19.17 9.02
N ASP A 355 -9.57 18.31 9.82
CA ASP A 355 -10.06 16.99 10.23
C ASP A 355 -10.70 17.01 11.63
N ALA A 356 -10.77 18.17 12.30
CA ALA A 356 -11.44 18.29 13.58
C ALA A 356 -12.90 17.85 13.47
N THR A 357 -13.35 17.05 14.44
CA THR A 357 -14.74 16.57 14.57
C THR A 357 -15.39 17.04 15.88
N SER A 358 -14.63 17.72 16.72
CA SER A 358 -15.10 18.23 18.00
C SER A 358 -14.30 19.44 18.47
N TYR A 359 -14.91 20.24 19.34
CA TYR A 359 -14.28 21.38 20.01
C TYR A 359 -14.85 21.53 21.41
N VAL A 360 -13.99 21.88 22.38
CA VAL A 360 -14.41 22.15 23.76
C VAL A 360 -14.36 23.65 24.00
N ASN A 361 -15.52 24.29 24.08
CA ASN A 361 -15.61 25.68 24.52
C ASN A 361 -15.64 25.71 26.06
N GLN A 362 -14.48 25.97 26.66
CA GLN A 362 -14.31 26.09 28.09
C GLN A 362 -14.45 27.54 28.52
N GLY A 363 -15.38 27.80 29.44
CA GLY A 363 -15.51 29.10 30.07
C GLY A 363 -14.50 29.35 31.17
N SER A 364 -14.36 30.62 31.57
CA SER A 364 -13.45 31.07 32.61
C SER A 364 -14.18 31.96 33.61
N VAL A 365 -14.22 31.52 34.87
CA VAL A 365 -14.78 32.24 36.03
C VAL A 365 -14.20 33.66 36.18
N ASP A 366 -12.99 33.88 35.66
CA ASP A 366 -12.24 35.12 35.88
C ASP A 366 -12.52 36.20 34.82
N ASP A 367 -13.34 35.92 33.79
CA ASP A 367 -13.56 36.84 32.64
C ASP A 367 -15.05 37.13 32.29
N PRO A 368 -15.88 37.61 33.25
CA PRO A 368 -17.24 38.07 32.94
C PRO A 368 -17.16 39.39 32.14
N PRO A 369 -17.62 39.42 30.86
CA PRO A 369 -18.91 38.87 30.38
C PRO A 369 -18.82 37.91 29.18
N VAL A 370 -17.64 37.32 28.90
CA VAL A 370 -17.41 36.47 27.70
C VAL A 370 -17.81 35.00 27.95
N ASP A 371 -18.43 34.74 29.09
CA ASP A 371 -18.40 33.42 29.71
C ASP A 371 -19.61 32.56 29.30
N PRO A 372 -19.43 31.38 28.67
CA PRO A 372 -20.48 30.60 27.99
C PRO A 372 -21.67 30.09 28.82
N TRP A 373 -21.88 30.56 30.05
CA TRP A 373 -22.79 29.92 31.02
C TRP A 373 -23.65 30.87 31.84
N GLY A 374 -23.30 32.16 31.91
CA GLY A 374 -24.07 33.11 32.74
C GLY A 374 -23.95 32.80 34.22
N SER A 375 -25.02 33.02 35.00
CA SER A 375 -25.08 32.66 36.42
C SER A 375 -26.14 31.58 36.66
N GLU A 376 -26.08 30.91 37.82
CA GLU A 376 -27.11 29.96 38.27
C GLU A 376 -28.52 30.58 38.24
N THR A 377 -28.61 31.90 38.46
CA THR A 377 -29.86 32.68 38.44
C THR A 377 -30.21 33.26 37.07
N GLN A 378 -29.26 33.36 36.16
CA GLN A 378 -29.42 33.94 34.83
C GLN A 378 -28.53 33.18 33.85
N PRO A 379 -28.99 32.00 33.39
CA PRO A 379 -28.25 31.19 32.43
C PRO A 379 -28.10 31.97 31.12
N ASN A 380 -26.91 31.91 30.54
CA ASN A 380 -26.71 32.43 29.20
C ASN A 380 -27.05 31.35 28.17
N SER A 381 -27.77 31.73 27.11
CA SER A 381 -27.97 30.90 25.93
C SER A 381 -27.02 31.36 24.83
N TYR A 382 -26.45 30.40 24.10
CA TYR A 382 -25.56 30.67 22.99
C TYR A 382 -26.03 30.00 21.72
N PHE A 383 -25.79 30.70 20.62
CA PHE A 383 -25.83 30.19 19.28
C PHE A 383 -24.40 29.90 18.86
N TYR A 384 -24.19 28.74 18.24
CA TYR A 384 -22.91 28.37 17.66
C TYR A 384 -23.09 28.20 16.16
N ARG A 385 -22.10 28.65 15.39
CA ARG A 385 -22.00 28.34 13.97
C ARG A 385 -20.59 27.92 13.62
N LEU A 386 -20.51 26.92 12.76
CA LEU A 386 -19.26 26.33 12.28
C LEU A 386 -19.21 26.49 10.76
N HIS A 387 -18.07 26.97 10.29
CA HIS A 387 -17.80 27.26 8.90
C HIS A 387 -16.69 26.35 8.41
N ALA A 388 -16.92 25.60 7.34
CA ALA A 388 -15.84 24.94 6.60
C ALA A 388 -15.24 25.94 5.61
N VAL A 389 -13.92 26.10 5.65
CA VAL A 389 -13.19 27.02 4.76
C VAL A 389 -12.20 26.22 3.91
N ASP A 390 -12.18 26.55 2.62
CA ASP A 390 -11.17 26.11 1.65
C ASP A 390 -10.50 27.36 1.05
N ASP A 391 -9.22 27.23 0.69
CA ASP A 391 -8.42 28.21 -0.04
C ASP A 391 -8.86 28.26 -1.51
N ASP A 392 -10.08 28.74 -1.75
CA ASP A 392 -10.53 29.03 -3.11
C ASP A 392 -10.02 30.42 -3.53
N TRP A 393 -8.80 30.38 -4.08
CA TRP A 393 -7.96 31.49 -4.56
C TRP A 393 -8.65 32.54 -5.47
N TRP A 394 -9.89 32.29 -5.93
CA TRP A 394 -10.54 33.09 -6.96
C TRP A 394 -11.43 34.24 -6.46
N ASP A 395 -11.85 34.27 -5.19
CA ASP A 395 -12.53 35.44 -4.62
C ASP A 395 -12.21 35.64 -3.13
N PRO A 396 -11.20 36.45 -2.79
CA PRO A 396 -10.85 36.75 -1.39
C PRO A 396 -11.95 37.51 -0.63
N SER A 397 -13.03 37.93 -1.30
CA SER A 397 -14.17 38.62 -0.69
C SER A 397 -15.41 37.76 -0.50
N ALA A 398 -15.47 36.58 -1.12
CA ALA A 398 -16.53 35.60 -0.92
C ALA A 398 -15.93 34.41 -0.18
N PRO A 399 -16.00 34.36 1.16
CA PRO A 399 -15.66 33.15 1.85
C PRO A 399 -16.72 32.12 1.37
N ASN A 400 -16.25 31.18 0.58
CA ASN A 400 -17.00 30.07 0.03
C ASN A 400 -17.24 29.11 1.22
N VAL A 401 -18.23 29.42 2.05
CA VAL A 401 -18.40 28.77 3.35
C VAL A 401 -19.62 27.88 3.40
N GLY A 402 -19.40 26.62 3.75
CA GLY A 402 -20.44 25.76 4.29
C GLY A 402 -20.69 26.08 5.76
N THR A 403 -21.83 26.70 6.09
CA THR A 403 -22.19 27.02 7.47
C THR A 403 -23.16 26.00 8.06
N ALA A 404 -22.83 25.48 9.24
CA ALA A 404 -23.72 24.70 10.09
C ALA A 404 -24.02 25.47 11.37
N GLU A 405 -25.28 25.50 11.81
CA GLU A 405 -25.69 26.20 13.03
C GLU A 405 -26.30 25.22 14.03
N THR A 406 -26.09 25.48 15.32
CA THR A 406 -26.75 24.76 16.40
C THR A 406 -27.10 25.71 17.53
N VAL A 407 -28.20 25.41 18.21
CA VAL A 407 -28.72 26.22 19.32
C VAL A 407 -28.74 25.37 20.57
N LEU A 408 -28.13 25.89 21.64
CA LEU A 408 -28.32 25.30 22.95
C LEU A 408 -29.61 25.83 23.56
N ALA A 409 -30.60 24.94 23.67
CA ALA A 409 -31.74 25.19 24.54
C ALA A 409 -31.27 25.08 26.01
N TYR A 410 -31.59 26.08 26.81
CA TYR A 410 -31.35 26.07 28.25
C TYR A 410 -31.90 24.79 28.88
N ILE A 411 -31.05 24.02 29.58
CA ILE A 411 -31.48 22.89 30.40
C ILE A 411 -32.13 23.46 31.67
N GLY A 412 -33.41 23.81 31.56
CA GLY A 412 -34.21 24.23 32.70
C GLY A 412 -34.38 23.10 33.71
N GLY A 413 -33.67 23.22 34.83
CA GLY A 413 -33.94 22.46 36.04
C GLY A 413 -33.12 21.18 36.20
N SER A 414 -31.88 21.29 36.67
CA SER A 414 -31.34 20.26 37.56
C SER A 414 -32.01 20.47 38.92
N THR A 415 -32.92 19.59 39.30
CA THR A 415 -33.46 19.55 40.66
C THR A 415 -32.33 19.14 41.59
N THR A 416 -31.66 20.10 42.22
CA THR A 416 -30.66 19.86 43.26
C THR A 416 -31.34 19.11 44.40
N THR A 417 -31.17 17.79 44.43
CA THR A 417 -31.58 16.98 45.59
C THR A 417 -30.51 17.16 46.65
N THR A 418 -30.70 18.14 47.52
CA THR A 418 -29.88 18.34 48.71
C THR A 418 -30.04 17.13 49.62
N ILE A 419 -29.08 16.20 49.59
CA ILE A 419 -29.00 15.10 50.56
C ILE A 419 -28.61 15.73 51.91
N THR A 420 -29.61 15.97 52.75
CA THR A 420 -29.40 16.35 54.16
C THR A 420 -29.23 15.07 54.96
N SER A 421 -28.06 14.92 55.57
CA SER A 421 -27.74 13.85 56.51
C SER A 421 -28.61 13.94 57.76
N SER A 422 -29.58 13.03 57.88
CA SER A 422 -30.21 12.71 59.16
C SER A 422 -30.43 11.21 59.29
N SER A 423 -29.97 10.68 60.41
CA SER A 423 -30.05 9.27 60.78
C SER A 423 -31.49 8.94 61.19
N SER A 424 -32.16 8.08 60.42
CA SER A 424 -33.21 7.21 60.95
C SER A 424 -33.47 6.04 59.99
N THR A 425 -33.32 4.85 60.53
CA THR A 425 -33.54 3.54 59.90
C THR A 425 -35.02 3.34 59.57
N THR A 426 -35.38 3.36 58.28
CA THR A 426 -36.63 2.72 57.82
C THR A 426 -36.43 2.16 56.42
N THR A 427 -36.57 0.85 56.32
CA THR A 427 -36.48 0.04 55.11
C THR A 427 -37.70 0.31 54.21
N THR A 428 -37.48 0.98 53.07
CA THR A 428 -38.45 1.01 51.98
C THR A 428 -37.70 0.91 50.65
N SER A 429 -37.95 -0.18 49.93
CA SER A 429 -37.37 -0.47 48.62
C SER A 429 -37.96 0.46 47.56
N SER A 430 -37.16 1.39 47.04
CA SER A 430 -37.46 2.16 45.84
C SER A 430 -36.32 1.99 44.83
N SER A 431 -36.65 1.45 43.66
CA SER A 431 -35.74 1.22 42.55
C SER A 431 -35.37 2.55 41.88
N THR A 432 -34.13 2.97 42.05
CA THR A 432 -33.54 4.10 41.33
C THR A 432 -33.06 3.61 39.96
N THR A 433 -33.73 4.03 38.88
CA THR A 433 -33.26 3.82 37.51
C THR A 433 -32.25 4.90 37.17
N THR A 434 -30.96 4.56 37.26
CA THR A 434 -29.87 5.39 36.75
C THR A 434 -29.87 5.29 35.23
N THR A 435 -30.32 6.32 34.52
CA THR A 435 -30.17 6.42 33.06
C THR A 435 -28.73 6.80 32.71
N THR A 436 -27.85 5.80 32.63
CA THR A 436 -26.57 5.91 31.93
C THR A 436 -26.87 6.22 30.47
N SER A 437 -26.43 7.40 30.01
CA SER A 437 -26.36 7.75 28.58
C SER A 437 -25.52 6.70 27.87
N GLY A 438 -26.17 5.77 27.18
CA GLY A 438 -25.50 4.74 26.40
C GLY A 438 -24.64 5.37 25.31
N GLN A 439 -23.44 4.85 25.13
CA GLN A 439 -22.58 5.17 23.99
C GLN A 439 -23.37 4.92 22.70
N ALA A 440 -23.32 5.85 21.75
CA ALA A 440 -23.99 5.69 20.47
C ALA A 440 -23.43 4.44 19.77
N THR A 441 -24.33 3.56 19.31
CA THR A 441 -23.98 2.37 18.56
C THR A 441 -24.48 2.46 17.12
N TYR A 442 -23.76 1.81 16.22
CA TYR A 442 -24.00 1.81 14.78
C TYR A 442 -24.06 0.37 14.25
N SER A 443 -24.59 0.21 13.04
CA SER A 443 -24.63 -1.09 12.36
C SER A 443 -24.04 -1.00 10.96
N VAL A 444 -23.46 -2.08 10.45
CA VAL A 444 -22.98 -2.20 9.05
C VAL A 444 -23.49 -3.49 8.40
N LEU A 445 -23.39 -3.59 7.07
CA LEU A 445 -23.83 -4.74 6.29
C LEU A 445 -22.64 -5.44 5.61
N ILE A 446 -22.64 -6.78 5.61
CA ILE A 446 -21.67 -7.60 4.89
C ILE A 446 -22.43 -8.50 3.93
N GLN A 447 -22.18 -8.37 2.63
CA GLN A 447 -22.90 -9.13 1.61
C GLN A 447 -22.07 -10.32 1.14
N ASN A 448 -22.58 -11.54 1.32
CA ASN A 448 -21.96 -12.76 0.80
C ASN A 448 -22.75 -13.26 -0.42
N GLN A 449 -22.17 -13.06 -1.61
CA GLN A 449 -22.76 -13.50 -2.89
C GLN A 449 -22.26 -14.89 -3.32
N THR A 450 -21.46 -15.55 -2.48
CA THR A 450 -20.90 -16.87 -2.79
C THR A 450 -21.87 -17.98 -2.40
N ASN A 451 -21.62 -19.18 -2.93
CA ASN A 451 -22.33 -20.40 -2.51
C ASN A 451 -21.76 -21.05 -1.24
N LYS A 452 -20.87 -20.38 -0.49
CA LYS A 452 -20.23 -20.85 0.74
C LYS A 452 -20.49 -19.90 1.90
N ASN A 453 -20.43 -20.42 3.11
CA ASN A 453 -20.47 -19.61 4.32
C ASN A 453 -19.07 -19.09 4.62
N TYR A 454 -18.96 -17.85 5.06
CA TYR A 454 -17.69 -17.24 5.50
C TYR A 454 -17.74 -16.92 6.98
N SER A 455 -16.67 -17.24 7.71
CA SER A 455 -16.47 -16.78 9.08
C SER A 455 -15.97 -15.34 9.03
N ILE A 456 -16.71 -14.44 9.67
CA ILE A 456 -16.44 -13.01 9.74
C ILE A 456 -15.88 -12.69 11.13
N THR A 457 -14.78 -11.94 11.16
CA THR A 457 -14.23 -11.35 12.38
C THR A 457 -14.00 -9.87 12.13
N ILE A 458 -14.54 -9.02 12.99
CA ILE A 458 -14.28 -7.58 12.97
C ILE A 458 -13.43 -7.22 14.17
N LYS A 459 -12.37 -6.47 13.90
CA LYS A 459 -11.46 -5.95 14.91
C LYS A 459 -11.45 -4.43 14.89
N ASP A 460 -11.26 -3.83 16.05
CA ASP A 460 -11.05 -2.39 16.17
C ASP A 460 -9.59 -1.99 15.91
N SER A 461 -9.29 -0.70 16.04
CA SER A 461 -7.93 -0.14 15.90
C SER A 461 -6.92 -0.69 16.91
N GLU A 462 -7.36 -1.27 18.03
CA GLU A 462 -6.50 -1.95 19.02
C GLU A 462 -6.32 -3.45 18.70
N ASN A 463 -6.81 -3.90 17.55
CA ASN A 463 -6.80 -5.30 17.10
C ASN A 463 -7.61 -6.24 18.00
N VAL A 464 -8.56 -5.70 18.79
CA VAL A 464 -9.48 -6.45 19.64
C VAL A 464 -10.69 -6.85 18.81
N THR A 465 -11.09 -8.13 18.89
CA THR A 465 -12.28 -8.62 18.20
C THR A 465 -13.54 -8.07 18.87
N VAL A 466 -14.23 -7.19 18.17
CA VAL A 466 -15.49 -6.57 18.62
C VAL A 466 -16.73 -7.31 18.11
N PHE A 467 -16.59 -8.07 17.02
CA PHE A 467 -17.68 -8.87 16.46
C PHE A 467 -17.13 -10.13 15.78
N SER A 468 -17.83 -11.25 15.94
CA SER A 468 -17.54 -12.48 15.19
C SER A 468 -18.81 -13.28 14.94
N ASP A 469 -19.08 -13.60 13.68
CA ASP A 469 -20.23 -14.39 13.26
C ASP A 469 -19.98 -15.03 11.88
N THR A 470 -20.91 -15.82 11.37
CA THR A 470 -20.85 -16.42 10.03
C THR A 470 -21.76 -15.66 9.08
N ALA A 471 -21.22 -15.17 7.96
CA ALA A 471 -22.03 -14.65 6.85
C ALA A 471 -22.55 -15.84 6.01
N PRO A 472 -23.86 -16.14 6.02
CA PRO A 472 -24.40 -17.26 5.24
C PRO A 472 -24.24 -17.02 3.74
N LYS A 473 -24.11 -18.10 2.96
CA LYS A 473 -24.09 -18.03 1.49
C LYS A 473 -25.30 -17.28 0.92
N ASN A 474 -25.10 -16.53 -0.15
CA ASN A 474 -26.14 -15.74 -0.84
C ASN A 474 -27.02 -14.90 0.10
N SER A 475 -26.42 -14.27 1.11
CA SER A 475 -27.15 -13.50 2.12
C SER A 475 -26.37 -12.28 2.60
N THR A 476 -27.06 -11.36 3.27
CA THR A 476 -26.46 -10.18 3.89
C THR A 476 -26.47 -10.34 5.41
N LEU A 477 -25.30 -10.29 6.03
CA LEU A 477 -25.14 -10.25 7.48
C LEU A 477 -25.21 -8.80 7.95
N THR A 478 -26.09 -8.51 8.91
CA THR A 478 -26.13 -7.22 9.60
C THR A 478 -25.30 -7.32 10.87
N VAL A 479 -24.35 -6.42 11.03
CA VAL A 479 -23.47 -6.34 12.21
C VAL A 479 -23.99 -5.19 13.07
N PRO A 480 -24.66 -5.47 14.21
CA PRO A 480 -25.18 -4.44 15.09
C PRO A 480 -24.15 -3.97 16.11
N ASP A 481 -24.50 -2.91 16.84
CA ASP A 481 -23.90 -2.52 18.11
C ASP A 481 -22.40 -2.17 18.10
N LEU A 482 -21.89 -1.67 16.98
CA LEU A 482 -20.51 -1.18 16.89
C LEU A 482 -20.40 0.27 17.42
N ALA A 483 -19.36 0.57 18.19
CA ALA A 483 -19.03 1.94 18.56
C ALA A 483 -18.50 2.74 17.35
N ALA A 484 -18.44 4.08 17.46
CA ALA A 484 -17.67 4.89 16.51
C ALA A 484 -16.17 4.53 16.57
N GLY A 485 -15.49 4.50 15.43
CA GLY A 485 -14.08 4.12 15.34
C GLY A 485 -13.69 3.53 13.99
N GLU A 486 -12.42 3.13 13.89
CA GLU A 486 -11.83 2.42 12.75
C GLU A 486 -11.84 0.91 12.99
N PHE A 487 -12.22 0.14 11.97
CA PHE A 487 -12.38 -1.30 12.06
C PHE A 487 -11.77 -2.03 10.86
N GLN A 488 -11.37 -3.28 11.09
CA GLN A 488 -10.93 -4.22 10.06
C GLN A 488 -11.82 -5.47 10.07
N ILE A 489 -12.41 -5.80 8.92
CA ILE A 489 -13.19 -7.02 8.70
C ILE A 489 -12.29 -8.06 8.04
N ILE A 490 -12.32 -9.27 8.57
CA ILE A 490 -11.60 -10.44 8.06
C ILE A 490 -12.64 -11.52 7.76
N ALA A 491 -12.72 -11.97 6.51
CA ALA A 491 -13.60 -13.04 6.07
C ALA A 491 -12.78 -14.27 5.65
N THR A 492 -13.06 -15.41 6.27
CA THR A 492 -12.34 -16.68 6.03
C THR A 492 -13.30 -17.80 5.62
N CYS A 493 -12.88 -18.63 4.67
CA CYS A 493 -13.59 -19.85 4.28
C CYS A 493 -12.56 -20.93 3.93
N SER A 494 -12.81 -22.18 4.36
CA SER A 494 -11.94 -23.32 4.03
C SER A 494 -11.77 -23.46 2.52
N GLY A 495 -10.53 -23.49 2.05
CA GLY A 495 -10.18 -23.63 0.64
C GLY A 495 -10.36 -22.36 -0.20
N ARG A 496 -10.51 -21.19 0.43
CA ARG A 496 -10.53 -19.88 -0.24
C ARG A 496 -9.49 -18.94 0.38
N PRO A 497 -8.95 -17.96 -0.36
CA PRO A 497 -8.14 -16.90 0.20
C PRO A 497 -8.89 -16.15 1.31
N THR A 498 -8.14 -15.65 2.30
CA THR A 498 -8.70 -14.76 3.34
C THR A 498 -8.90 -13.38 2.75
N LEU A 499 -10.09 -12.80 2.93
CA LEU A 499 -10.40 -11.44 2.49
C LEU A 499 -10.30 -10.50 3.69
N THR A 500 -9.72 -9.32 3.50
CA THR A 500 -9.59 -8.30 4.54
C THR A 500 -9.99 -6.93 3.98
N GLN A 501 -10.78 -6.15 4.73
CA GLN A 501 -11.19 -4.81 4.35
C GLN A 501 -11.36 -3.92 5.58
N SER A 502 -10.93 -2.66 5.50
CA SER A 502 -11.11 -1.67 6.57
C SER A 502 -12.34 -0.80 6.32
N PHE A 503 -12.97 -0.31 7.39
CA PHE A 503 -14.11 0.61 7.35
C PHE A 503 -14.17 1.46 8.63
N SER A 504 -14.88 2.59 8.57
CA SER A 504 -15.01 3.52 9.70
C SER A 504 -16.45 3.87 10.05
N LEU A 505 -16.71 4.11 11.34
CA LEU A 505 -17.99 4.53 11.88
C LEU A 505 -17.85 5.88 12.60
N PRO A 506 -18.79 6.81 12.43
CA PRO A 506 -20.12 6.63 11.84
C PRO A 506 -20.20 6.72 10.31
N ALA A 507 -19.10 7.04 9.62
CA ALA A 507 -19.09 7.36 8.19
C ALA A 507 -19.77 6.30 7.31
N GLN A 508 -19.64 5.00 7.66
CA GLN A 508 -20.20 3.89 6.91
C GLN A 508 -21.36 3.17 7.61
N ALA A 509 -22.02 3.84 8.56
CA ALA A 509 -23.18 3.30 9.25
C ALA A 509 -24.33 2.98 8.26
N GLY A 510 -24.85 1.76 8.33
CA GLY A 510 -25.93 1.24 7.48
C GLY A 510 -25.50 0.82 6.06
N MET A 511 -24.22 0.98 5.70
CA MET A 511 -23.71 0.66 4.36
C MET A 511 -23.17 -0.78 4.25
N ILE A 512 -23.06 -1.29 3.02
CA ILE A 512 -22.34 -2.54 2.73
C ILE A 512 -20.84 -2.23 2.74
N VAL A 513 -20.14 -2.73 3.75
CA VAL A 513 -18.71 -2.47 3.98
C VAL A 513 -17.80 -3.57 3.42
N MET A 514 -18.35 -4.73 3.07
CA MET A 514 -17.64 -5.82 2.41
C MET A 514 -18.61 -6.64 1.54
N THR A 515 -18.22 -6.91 0.29
CA THR A 515 -18.90 -7.84 -0.62
C THR A 515 -17.99 -9.02 -0.94
N ILE A 516 -18.43 -10.22 -0.58
CA ILE A 516 -17.70 -11.48 -0.81
C ILE A 516 -18.24 -12.11 -2.10
N LEU A 517 -17.37 -12.25 -3.10
CA LEU A 517 -17.68 -12.74 -4.45
C LEU A 517 -17.26 -14.19 -4.69
#